data_AF-A0A9Q5VEP5-F1
#
_entry.id   AF-A0A9Q5VEP5-F1
#
_cell.length_a   1.000
_cell.length_b   1.000
_cell.length_c   1.000
_cell.angle_alpha   90.00
_cell.angle_beta   90.00
_cell.angle_gamma   90.00
#
_symmetry.space_group_name_H-M   'P 1'
#
loop_
_entity.id
_entity.type
_entity.pdbx_description
1 polymer ?
#
loop_
_entity_poly.entity_id
_entity_poly.type
_entity_poly.pdbx_seq_one_letter_code
_entity_poly.pdbx_strand_id
1 'polypeptide(L)'
;MSKQRKQQKYPGFVFFLLPMALFSVFHTAHAQKPTQENNWYKVELLVFEHKGKPDEQGQHVVPLTPPKNAIHLNSYLDHSLDTASPYWSSLPADDAFKENTQHIAKRPDQYHLLFQSAWRQSDAQKRPFIIETGENLTPIAIAKKEIIVLKGPLWQLEGSLRIKKKRTFNTHIHFAFRLLNTKDQLVEYDINEYRSLKFNQIHYFDNPAFGLLMRISKADPPAENISTTNSPIQQPENTLNS
;
A
#
# COMPACT_ATOMS: atom_id res chain seq x y z
N MET A 1 31.51 -75.38 -43.24
CA MET A 1 32.98 -75.47 -43.09
C MET A 1 33.40 -74.41 -42.06
N SER A 2 33.65 -74.82 -40.80
CA SER A 2 34.98 -74.83 -40.15
C SER A 2 35.67 -73.46 -40.23
N LYS A 3 35.84 -72.67 -39.16
CA LYS A 3 36.74 -72.81 -37.98
C LYS A 3 36.46 -71.57 -37.08
N GLN A 4 36.75 -71.45 -35.79
CA GLN A 4 37.34 -72.28 -34.74
C GLN A 4 36.98 -71.58 -33.40
N ARG A 5 36.56 -72.34 -32.38
CA ARG A 5 36.59 -71.89 -30.98
C ARG A 5 37.98 -72.13 -30.41
N LYS A 6 38.51 -71.17 -29.65
CA LYS A 6 39.47 -71.44 -28.57
C LYS A 6 38.99 -70.73 -27.31
N GLN A 7 38.66 -71.55 -26.32
CA GLN A 7 38.54 -71.13 -24.93
C GLN A 7 39.93 -70.90 -24.35
N GLN A 8 40.07 -69.91 -23.47
CA GLN A 8 41.11 -69.97 -22.45
C GLN A 8 40.63 -69.33 -21.15
N LYS A 9 40.98 -70.01 -20.06
CA LYS A 9 40.41 -69.95 -18.72
C LYS A 9 41.06 -68.83 -17.90
N TYR A 10 40.25 -68.28 -16.98
CA TYR A 10 40.61 -67.35 -15.91
C TYR A 10 41.77 -67.84 -15.02
N PRO A 11 42.47 -66.90 -14.37
CA PRO A 11 42.85 -67.06 -12.98
C PRO A 11 42.14 -66.01 -12.11
N GLY A 12 41.70 -66.47 -10.94
CA GLY A 12 40.92 -65.70 -9.99
C GLY A 12 41.67 -64.54 -9.35
N PHE A 13 40.90 -63.54 -8.94
CA PHE A 13 41.35 -62.53 -7.99
C PHE A 13 40.30 -62.42 -6.90
N VAL A 14 40.68 -62.89 -5.71
CA VAL A 14 40.01 -62.62 -4.45
C VAL A 14 40.40 -61.20 -4.06
N PHE A 15 39.45 -60.27 -4.05
CA PHE A 15 39.60 -58.99 -3.36
C PHE A 15 38.61 -58.95 -2.20
N PHE A 16 39.14 -59.08 -1.00
CA PHE A 16 38.46 -58.83 0.26
C PHE A 16 38.16 -57.33 0.36
N LEU A 17 36.88 -56.98 0.51
CA LEU A 17 36.41 -55.62 0.71
C LEU A 17 36.78 -55.12 2.12
N LEU A 18 37.48 -54.00 2.17
CA LEU A 18 37.75 -53.20 3.36
C LEU A 18 36.53 -52.31 3.66
N PRO A 19 35.90 -52.35 4.84
CA PRO A 19 34.88 -51.38 5.22
C PRO A 19 35.46 -50.41 6.24
N MET A 20 35.60 -49.12 5.91
CA MET A 20 35.57 -48.02 6.89
C MET A 20 35.87 -46.69 6.21
N ALA A 21 34.80 -45.92 5.96
CA ALA A 21 34.70 -44.51 6.32
C ALA A 21 33.48 -43.94 5.60
N LEU A 22 32.47 -43.55 6.38
CA LEU A 22 31.65 -42.36 6.16
C LEU A 22 30.82 -42.16 7.43
N PHE A 23 31.41 -41.45 8.39
CA PHE A 23 30.66 -40.82 9.48
C PHE A 23 29.77 -39.74 8.85
N SER A 24 28.51 -40.08 8.60
CA SER A 24 27.47 -39.11 8.31
C SER A 24 27.21 -38.30 9.57
N VAL A 25 27.89 -37.16 9.71
CA VAL A 25 27.50 -36.12 10.66
C VAL A 25 26.17 -35.56 10.16
N PHE A 26 25.06 -36.06 10.71
CA PHE A 26 23.77 -35.43 10.58
C PHE A 26 23.86 -34.05 11.21
N HIS A 27 24.07 -33.03 10.38
CA HIS A 27 23.76 -31.66 10.77
C HIS A 27 22.24 -31.62 10.97
N THR A 28 21.80 -31.63 12.23
CA THR A 28 20.48 -31.15 12.59
C THR A 28 20.43 -29.68 12.20
N ALA A 29 19.95 -29.42 10.98
CA ALA A 29 19.51 -28.09 10.61
C ALA A 29 18.49 -27.65 11.66
N HIS A 30 18.87 -26.69 12.49
CA HIS A 30 17.92 -25.98 13.33
C HIS A 30 16.81 -25.47 12.42
N ALA A 31 15.63 -26.06 12.56
CA ALA A 31 14.42 -25.55 11.94
C ALA A 31 14.27 -24.09 12.39
N GLN A 32 14.52 -23.18 11.46
CA GLN A 32 14.23 -21.77 11.64
C GLN A 32 12.77 -21.67 12.06
N LYS A 33 12.56 -21.10 13.25
CA LYS A 33 11.26 -20.74 13.84
C LYS A 33 10.33 -20.27 12.72
N PRO A 34 9.07 -20.76 12.63
CA PRO A 34 8.17 -20.38 11.54
C PRO A 34 8.12 -18.85 11.46
N THR A 35 8.50 -18.34 10.29
CA THR A 35 8.48 -16.93 9.93
C THR A 35 7.17 -16.33 10.40
N GLN A 36 7.24 -15.47 11.42
CA GLN A 36 6.10 -14.71 11.93
C GLN A 36 5.37 -14.12 10.72
N GLU A 37 4.12 -14.52 10.52
CA GLU A 37 3.31 -14.07 9.39
C GLU A 37 3.30 -12.55 9.41
N ASN A 38 3.99 -11.93 8.45
CA ASN A 38 4.13 -10.48 8.46
C ASN A 38 2.77 -9.87 8.09
N ASN A 39 2.08 -9.39 9.12
CA ASN A 39 0.75 -8.80 9.04
C ASN A 39 0.76 -7.33 8.64
N TRP A 40 1.95 -6.77 8.44
CA TRP A 40 2.15 -5.41 7.99
C TRP A 40 2.40 -5.34 6.49
N TYR A 41 1.78 -4.37 5.86
CA TYR A 41 1.93 -4.10 4.45
C TYR A 41 1.95 -2.60 4.19
N LYS A 42 2.69 -2.22 3.17
CA LYS A 42 2.76 -0.84 2.69
C LYS A 42 1.73 -0.67 1.58
N VAL A 43 1.05 0.45 1.59
CA VAL A 43 0.17 0.91 0.52
C VAL A 43 0.77 2.17 -0.06
N GLU A 44 0.84 2.21 -1.38
CA GLU A 44 1.33 3.36 -2.15
C GLU A 44 0.23 3.74 -3.13
N LEU A 45 -0.21 5.00 -3.08
CA LEU A 45 -1.33 5.51 -3.86
C LEU A 45 -0.93 6.81 -4.55
N LEU A 46 -1.23 6.88 -5.84
CA LEU A 46 -1.14 8.09 -6.65
C LEU A 46 -2.47 8.28 -7.39
N VAL A 47 -3.04 9.48 -7.30
CA VAL A 47 -4.27 9.89 -7.98
C VAL A 47 -3.97 11.10 -8.84
N PHE A 48 -4.43 11.09 -10.08
CA PHE A 48 -4.09 12.13 -11.06
C PHE A 48 -5.24 12.36 -12.05
N GLU A 49 -5.39 13.61 -12.48
CA GLU A 49 -6.32 14.03 -13.53
C GLU A 49 -5.69 13.82 -14.92
N HIS A 50 -6.53 13.51 -15.91
CA HIS A 50 -6.23 13.54 -17.34
C HIS A 50 -6.62 14.91 -17.93
N LYS A 51 -5.65 15.76 -18.25
CA LYS A 51 -5.90 17.06 -18.85
C LYS A 51 -6.53 16.92 -20.25
N GLY A 52 -7.49 17.79 -20.55
CA GLY A 52 -8.09 17.92 -21.89
C GLY A 52 -9.18 16.91 -22.25
N LYS A 53 -9.71 16.14 -21.28
CA LYS A 53 -10.86 15.23 -21.48
C LYS A 53 -12.12 15.47 -20.60
N PRO A 54 -12.39 16.63 -19.97
CA PRO A 54 -13.47 16.74 -18.99
C PRO A 54 -14.89 17.00 -19.53
N ASP A 55 -15.19 16.82 -20.83
CA ASP A 55 -16.39 17.47 -21.39
C ASP A 55 -17.53 16.55 -21.84
N GLU A 56 -17.40 15.21 -21.83
CA GLU A 56 -18.47 14.34 -22.37
C GLU A 56 -19.03 13.24 -21.44
N GLN A 57 -18.34 12.88 -20.36
CA GLN A 57 -18.77 11.79 -19.46
C GLN A 57 -18.98 12.20 -18.00
N GLY A 58 -18.82 13.50 -17.69
CA GLY A 58 -19.05 14.02 -16.35
C GLY A 58 -20.53 13.93 -15.97
N GLN A 59 -20.80 13.51 -14.74
CA GLN A 59 -22.14 13.44 -14.17
C GLN A 59 -22.44 14.68 -13.34
N HIS A 60 -23.72 14.87 -13.00
CA HIS A 60 -24.10 15.85 -11.98
C HIS A 60 -23.50 15.45 -10.62
N VAL A 61 -23.07 16.45 -9.86
CA VAL A 61 -22.45 16.23 -8.54
C VAL A 61 -23.41 15.51 -7.59
N VAL A 62 -22.93 14.42 -7.01
CA VAL A 62 -23.60 13.72 -5.92
C VAL A 62 -22.71 13.83 -4.68
N PRO A 63 -23.24 14.34 -3.55
CA PRO A 63 -22.48 14.32 -2.30
C PRO A 63 -22.08 12.89 -1.94
N LEU A 64 -20.78 12.65 -1.82
CA LEU A 64 -20.29 11.39 -1.28
C LEU A 64 -20.69 11.32 0.20
N THR A 65 -21.29 10.20 0.61
CA THR A 65 -21.51 9.94 2.03
C THR A 65 -20.31 9.19 2.56
N PRO A 66 -19.45 9.82 3.38
CA PRO A 66 -18.26 9.16 3.89
C PRO A 66 -18.66 7.96 4.76
N PRO A 67 -17.94 6.83 4.66
CA PRO A 67 -18.20 5.68 5.52
C PRO A 67 -18.03 6.03 7.01
N LYS A 68 -18.92 5.48 7.83
CA LYS A 68 -18.86 5.63 9.29
C LYS A 68 -17.52 5.11 9.85
N ASN A 69 -16.99 5.79 10.87
CA ASN A 69 -15.75 5.45 11.56
C ASN A 69 -14.52 5.40 10.65
N ALA A 70 -14.48 6.19 9.57
CA ALA A 70 -13.31 6.26 8.72
C ALA A 70 -12.13 7.00 9.38
N ILE A 71 -10.92 6.82 8.85
CA ILE A 71 -9.73 7.59 9.22
C ILE A 71 -9.48 8.61 8.13
N HIS A 72 -9.48 9.90 8.47
CA HIS A 72 -9.17 10.96 7.52
C HIS A 72 -7.66 11.04 7.30
N LEU A 73 -7.16 10.50 6.19
CA LEU A 73 -5.72 10.27 5.97
C LEU A 73 -4.95 11.60 5.90
N ASN A 74 -5.51 12.61 5.24
CA ASN A 74 -4.89 13.93 5.08
C ASN A 74 -4.55 14.58 6.44
N SER A 75 -5.40 14.42 7.45
CA SER A 75 -5.19 14.98 8.79
C SER A 75 -3.92 14.46 9.48
N TYR A 76 -3.43 13.28 9.11
CA TYR A 76 -2.23 12.68 9.69
C TYR A 76 -0.99 12.87 8.82
N LEU A 77 -1.16 13.11 7.52
CA LEU A 77 -0.04 13.46 6.63
C LEU A 77 0.50 14.86 6.94
N ASP A 78 -0.36 15.75 7.45
CA ASP A 78 -0.03 17.12 7.83
C ASP A 78 0.57 17.25 9.25
N HIS A 79 0.94 16.13 9.88
CA HIS A 79 1.48 16.08 11.26
C HIS A 79 0.63 16.80 12.34
N SER A 80 -0.59 17.23 12.04
CA SER A 80 -1.42 18.06 12.93
C SER A 80 -2.09 17.26 14.06
N LEU A 81 -2.06 15.93 13.97
CA LEU A 81 -2.55 15.01 14.99
C LEU A 81 -1.44 14.06 15.42
N ASP A 82 -0.89 14.29 16.62
CA ASP A 82 0.09 13.42 17.29
C ASP A 82 -0.61 12.18 17.90
N THR A 83 -1.38 11.47 17.08
CA THR A 83 -2.00 10.21 17.48
C THR A 83 -1.26 9.07 16.81
N ALA A 84 -0.23 8.58 17.50
CA ALA A 84 0.44 7.34 17.14
C ALA A 84 -0.59 6.20 17.06
N SER A 85 -0.90 5.76 15.84
CA SER A 85 -1.78 4.60 15.66
C SER A 85 -0.95 3.32 15.76
N PRO A 86 -1.37 2.32 16.57
CA PRO A 86 -0.69 1.04 16.63
C PRO A 86 -0.94 0.18 15.38
N TYR A 87 -1.82 0.61 14.47
CA TYR A 87 -2.25 -0.19 13.32
C TYR A 87 -1.83 0.38 11.97
N TRP A 88 -1.30 1.60 11.91
CA TRP A 88 -0.85 2.21 10.67
C TRP A 88 0.05 3.43 10.92
N SER A 89 0.89 3.80 9.96
CA SER A 89 1.66 5.05 10.01
C SER A 89 2.07 5.49 8.60
N SER A 90 2.27 6.79 8.39
CA SER A 90 2.86 7.32 7.15
C SER A 90 4.24 6.70 6.88
N LEU A 91 4.59 6.55 5.60
CA LEU A 91 5.89 6.10 5.12
C LEU A 91 6.24 6.80 3.79
N PRO A 92 7.52 6.97 3.45
CA PRO A 92 7.89 7.38 2.10
C PRO A 92 7.52 6.29 1.08
N ALA A 93 7.14 6.72 -0.14
CA ALA A 93 7.04 5.81 -1.27
C ALA A 93 8.43 5.22 -1.61
N ASP A 94 8.46 3.96 -2.04
CA ASP A 94 9.71 3.34 -2.50
C ASP A 94 10.09 3.76 -3.91
N ASP A 95 11.34 3.46 -4.26
CA ASP A 95 11.91 3.85 -5.55
C ASP A 95 11.24 3.13 -6.72
N ALA A 96 10.79 1.89 -6.52
CA ALA A 96 10.08 1.15 -7.57
C ALA A 96 8.73 1.79 -7.91
N PHE A 97 7.94 2.22 -6.91
CA PHE A 97 6.68 2.92 -7.14
C PHE A 97 6.92 4.31 -7.73
N LYS A 98 7.95 5.02 -7.26
CA LYS A 98 8.35 6.31 -7.84
C LYS A 98 8.67 6.13 -9.31
N GLU A 99 9.60 5.24 -9.68
CA GLU A 99 10.02 4.97 -11.06
C GLU A 99 8.83 4.68 -11.97
N ASN A 100 7.95 3.77 -11.55
CA ASN A 100 6.77 3.41 -12.33
C ASN A 100 5.75 4.54 -12.46
N THR A 101 5.73 5.53 -11.54
CA THR A 101 4.82 6.68 -11.60
C THR A 101 5.46 7.93 -12.20
N GLN A 102 6.78 7.94 -12.46
CA GLN A 102 7.49 9.10 -13.02
C GLN A 102 6.91 9.57 -14.35
N HIS A 103 6.34 8.66 -15.14
CA HIS A 103 5.77 8.97 -16.44
C HIS A 103 4.55 9.92 -16.35
N ILE A 104 3.86 9.95 -15.21
CA ILE A 104 2.80 10.91 -14.89
C ILE A 104 3.42 12.27 -14.57
N ALA A 105 4.37 12.30 -13.64
CA ALA A 105 5.05 13.53 -13.22
C ALA A 105 5.83 14.22 -14.37
N LYS A 106 6.36 13.44 -15.33
CA LYS A 106 7.11 13.93 -16.49
C LYS A 106 6.22 14.50 -17.61
N ARG A 107 4.89 14.41 -17.50
CA ARG A 107 3.95 14.91 -18.50
C ARG A 107 2.91 15.86 -17.89
N PRO A 108 3.35 17.02 -17.34
CA PRO A 108 2.45 17.98 -16.68
C PRO A 108 1.41 18.59 -17.63
N ASP A 109 1.63 18.53 -18.94
CA ASP A 109 0.64 18.98 -19.94
C ASP A 109 -0.51 17.99 -20.13
N GLN A 110 -0.30 16.71 -19.78
CA GLN A 110 -1.27 15.63 -19.91
C GLN A 110 -1.90 15.23 -18.58
N TYR A 111 -1.16 15.41 -17.48
CA TYR A 111 -1.60 14.99 -16.17
C TYR A 111 -1.43 16.09 -15.12
N HIS A 112 -2.33 16.08 -14.15
CA HIS A 112 -2.23 16.89 -12.95
C HIS A 112 -2.31 15.97 -11.74
N LEU A 113 -1.29 16.03 -10.87
CA LEU A 113 -1.23 15.19 -9.68
C LEU A 113 -2.20 15.71 -8.62
N LEU A 114 -3.20 14.90 -8.26
CA LEU A 114 -4.24 15.28 -7.29
C LEU A 114 -3.86 14.83 -5.87
N PHE A 115 -3.28 13.64 -5.75
CA PHE A 115 -2.87 13.06 -4.47
C PHE A 115 -1.70 12.09 -4.64
N GLN A 116 -0.75 12.09 -3.72
CA GLN A 116 0.26 11.05 -3.61
C GLN A 116 0.61 10.80 -2.15
N SER A 117 0.55 9.53 -1.72
CA SER A 117 0.98 9.16 -0.37
C SER A 117 1.37 7.69 -0.29
N ALA A 118 2.13 7.35 0.75
CA ALA A 118 2.40 5.99 1.14
C ALA A 118 2.28 5.84 2.66
N TRP A 119 1.82 4.69 3.10
CA TRP A 119 1.70 4.36 4.52
C TRP A 119 1.85 2.86 4.71
N ARG A 120 2.24 2.45 5.92
CA ARG A 120 2.06 1.06 6.35
C ARG A 120 0.78 0.91 7.13
N GLN A 121 0.21 -0.27 7.07
CA GLN A 121 -0.86 -0.69 7.96
C GLN A 121 -0.76 -2.18 8.29
N SER A 122 -1.27 -2.56 9.45
CA SER A 122 -1.47 -3.94 9.82
C SER A 122 -2.79 -4.46 9.24
N ASP A 123 -2.93 -5.77 9.14
CA ASP A 123 -4.19 -6.39 8.77
C ASP A 123 -5.28 -6.28 9.84
N ALA A 124 -4.93 -5.91 11.08
CA ALA A 124 -5.87 -5.57 12.13
C ALA A 124 -6.61 -4.26 11.85
N GLN A 125 -6.05 -3.37 11.03
CA GLN A 125 -6.74 -2.17 10.57
C GLN A 125 -7.89 -2.55 9.62
N LYS A 126 -9.14 -2.36 10.05
CA LYS A 126 -10.35 -2.67 9.25
C LYS A 126 -11.13 -1.44 8.79
N ARG A 127 -10.75 -0.26 9.27
CA ARG A 127 -11.41 1.02 9.00
C ARG A 127 -11.03 1.52 7.60
N PRO A 128 -11.97 2.14 6.86
CA PRO A 128 -11.64 2.83 5.62
C PRO A 128 -10.83 4.09 5.89
N PHE A 129 -9.95 4.45 4.96
CA PHE A 129 -9.34 5.77 4.90
C PHE A 129 -10.20 6.70 4.04
N ILE A 130 -10.28 7.97 4.43
CA ILE A 130 -10.83 9.06 3.63
C ILE A 130 -9.67 9.92 3.14
N ILE A 131 -9.74 10.30 1.87
CA ILE A 131 -8.80 11.19 1.22
C ILE A 131 -9.59 12.36 0.66
N GLU A 132 -9.21 13.56 1.06
CA GLU A 132 -9.84 14.81 0.62
C GLU A 132 -8.75 15.83 0.30
N THR A 133 -8.69 16.31 -0.94
CA THR A 133 -7.68 17.26 -1.42
C THR A 133 -8.27 18.14 -2.52
N GLY A 134 -7.58 19.22 -2.84
CA GLY A 134 -8.03 20.23 -3.78
C GLY A 134 -8.65 21.45 -3.11
N GLU A 135 -9.14 22.34 -3.95
CA GLU A 135 -9.78 23.57 -3.52
C GLU A 135 -11.19 23.24 -3.04
N ASN A 136 -11.61 23.81 -1.91
CA ASN A 136 -12.94 23.55 -1.39
C ASN A 136 -13.97 24.15 -2.34
N LEU A 137 -14.59 23.27 -3.15
CA LEU A 137 -15.72 23.60 -4.00
C LEU A 137 -16.99 23.75 -3.16
N THR A 138 -16.95 24.60 -2.14
CA THR A 138 -18.19 25.16 -1.61
C THR A 138 -18.83 25.90 -2.79
N PRO A 139 -20.00 25.48 -3.30
CA PRO A 139 -20.75 26.32 -4.21
C PRO A 139 -21.01 27.62 -3.45
N ILE A 140 -20.31 28.69 -3.83
CA ILE A 140 -20.47 30.01 -3.20
C ILE A 140 -21.88 30.44 -3.53
N ALA A 141 -22.75 30.25 -2.54
CA ALA A 141 -24.10 30.75 -2.39
C ALA A 141 -24.96 30.83 -3.66
N ILE A 142 -26.02 30.03 -3.69
CA ILE A 142 -27.29 30.38 -4.34
C ILE A 142 -27.90 31.57 -3.57
N ALA A 143 -27.22 32.70 -3.51
CA ALA A 143 -27.78 33.96 -3.05
C ALA A 143 -28.19 34.70 -4.32
N LYS A 144 -29.49 34.65 -4.64
CA LYS A 144 -30.14 35.44 -5.70
C LYS A 144 -29.88 35.00 -7.16
N LYS A 145 -29.93 33.69 -7.46
CA LYS A 145 -29.98 33.15 -8.85
C LYS A 145 -28.74 33.43 -9.74
N GLU A 146 -27.64 33.95 -9.21
CA GLU A 146 -26.39 34.08 -9.94
C GLU A 146 -25.32 33.17 -9.34
N ILE A 147 -24.72 32.32 -10.16
CA ILE A 147 -23.57 31.50 -9.81
C ILE A 147 -22.33 32.36 -10.08
N ILE A 148 -21.67 32.84 -9.02
CA ILE A 148 -20.38 33.52 -9.16
C ILE A 148 -19.30 32.44 -9.16
N VAL A 149 -18.83 32.10 -10.36
CA VAL A 149 -17.65 31.26 -10.56
C VAL A 149 -16.40 32.07 -10.21
N LEU A 150 -15.63 31.61 -9.23
CA LEU A 150 -14.27 32.14 -9.02
C LEU A 150 -13.40 31.73 -10.21
N LYS A 151 -12.72 32.70 -10.82
CA LYS A 151 -11.80 32.46 -11.93
C LYS A 151 -10.62 31.61 -11.46
N GLY A 152 -10.59 30.35 -11.86
CA GLY A 152 -9.51 29.39 -11.61
C GLY A 152 -10.00 27.95 -11.80
N PRO A 153 -9.12 26.97 -12.07
CA PRO A 153 -9.51 25.57 -12.08
C PRO A 153 -9.86 25.13 -10.65
N LEU A 154 -11.13 25.31 -10.32
CA LEU A 154 -11.75 24.83 -9.11
C LEU A 154 -11.89 23.30 -9.22
N TRP A 155 -11.07 22.55 -8.49
CA TRP A 155 -11.11 21.08 -8.45
C TRP A 155 -11.10 20.55 -7.02
N GLN A 156 -11.76 19.42 -6.80
CA GLN A 156 -11.79 18.70 -5.53
C GLN A 156 -11.73 17.20 -5.80
N LEU A 157 -10.91 16.49 -5.02
CA LEU A 157 -10.89 15.04 -4.94
C LEU A 157 -11.37 14.63 -3.55
N GLU A 158 -12.39 13.79 -3.50
CA GLU A 158 -12.89 13.16 -2.29
C GLU A 158 -12.99 11.66 -2.52
N GLY A 159 -12.57 10.84 -1.55
CA GLY A 159 -12.69 9.40 -1.73
C GLY A 159 -12.45 8.59 -0.49
N SER A 160 -12.81 7.31 -0.59
CA SER A 160 -12.59 6.31 0.45
C SER A 160 -11.85 5.10 -0.10
N LEU A 161 -10.94 4.59 0.72
CA LEU A 161 -10.17 3.38 0.43
C LEU A 161 -10.28 2.42 1.61
N ARG A 162 -10.77 1.21 1.34
CA ARG A 162 -10.77 0.12 2.31
C ARG A 162 -9.96 -1.05 1.78
N ILE A 163 -9.06 -1.57 2.61
CA ILE A 163 -8.25 -2.74 2.27
C ILE A 163 -8.53 -3.83 3.29
N LYS A 164 -8.76 -5.05 2.82
CA LYS A 164 -8.92 -6.25 3.65
C LYS A 164 -7.91 -7.29 3.17
N LYS A 165 -6.88 -7.54 3.99
CA LYS A 165 -5.95 -8.66 3.80
C LYS A 165 -6.69 -9.98 4.08
N LYS A 166 -6.69 -10.88 3.09
CA LYS A 166 -7.02 -12.31 3.19
C LYS A 166 -5.84 -13.07 2.55
N ARG A 167 -6.09 -14.07 1.70
CA ARG A 167 -5.06 -14.62 0.79
C ARG A 167 -4.55 -13.57 -0.20
N THR A 168 -5.42 -12.63 -0.57
CA THR A 168 -5.13 -11.48 -1.44
C THR A 168 -5.54 -10.18 -0.72
N PHE A 169 -5.34 -9.04 -1.37
CA PHE A 169 -5.77 -7.75 -0.84
C PHE A 169 -7.06 -7.32 -1.50
N ASN A 170 -8.20 -7.56 -0.83
CA ASN A 170 -9.48 -7.08 -1.34
C ASN A 170 -9.61 -5.60 -1.04
N THR A 171 -9.72 -4.80 -2.08
CA THR A 171 -9.79 -3.34 -2.00
C THR A 171 -11.15 -2.86 -2.48
N HIS A 172 -11.73 -1.93 -1.73
CA HIS A 172 -12.87 -1.14 -2.17
C HIS A 172 -12.40 0.31 -2.27
N ILE A 173 -12.49 0.85 -3.48
CA ILE A 173 -12.12 2.21 -3.85
C ILE A 173 -13.40 2.92 -4.25
N HIS A 174 -13.65 4.07 -3.66
CA HIS A 174 -14.75 4.95 -4.06
C HIS A 174 -14.25 6.39 -4.03
N PHE A 175 -13.87 6.93 -5.19
CA PHE A 175 -13.34 8.29 -5.34
C PHE A 175 -14.22 9.07 -6.30
N ALA A 176 -14.49 10.33 -5.96
CA ALA A 176 -15.10 11.32 -6.82
C ALA A 176 -14.13 12.46 -7.06
N PHE A 177 -13.93 12.80 -8.33
CA PHE A 177 -13.20 13.96 -8.78
C PHE A 177 -14.20 14.98 -9.34
N ARG A 178 -14.29 16.13 -8.68
CA ARG A 178 -15.16 17.24 -9.05
C ARG A 178 -14.32 18.35 -9.63
N LEU A 179 -14.77 18.92 -10.73
CA LEU A 179 -14.14 20.11 -11.29
C LEU A 179 -15.16 21.00 -11.98
N LEU A 180 -14.77 22.25 -12.19
CA LEU A 180 -15.48 23.14 -13.08
C LEU A 180 -15.01 22.90 -14.53
N ASN A 181 -15.93 22.52 -15.41
CA ASN A 181 -15.63 22.27 -16.81
C ASN A 181 -15.45 23.58 -17.61
N THR A 182 -15.15 23.46 -18.91
CA THR A 182 -14.94 24.61 -19.81
C THR A 182 -16.16 25.53 -19.98
N LYS A 183 -17.34 25.06 -19.57
CA LYS A 183 -18.64 25.77 -19.63
C LYS A 183 -19.05 26.34 -18.28
N ASP A 184 -18.13 26.42 -17.32
CA ASP A 184 -18.39 26.87 -15.95
C ASP A 184 -19.45 26.01 -15.23
N GLN A 185 -19.56 24.72 -15.59
CA GLN A 185 -20.46 23.76 -14.95
C GLN A 185 -19.67 22.85 -14.03
N LEU A 186 -20.17 22.65 -12.81
CA LEU A 186 -19.59 21.70 -11.87
C LEU A 186 -19.97 20.28 -12.29
N VAL A 187 -18.96 19.48 -12.63
CA VAL A 187 -19.09 18.08 -13.05
C VAL A 187 -18.35 17.15 -12.10
N GLU A 188 -18.84 15.92 -11.97
CA GLU A 188 -18.24 14.87 -11.15
C GLU A 188 -17.90 13.64 -12.00
N TYR A 189 -16.76 13.03 -11.67
CA TYR A 189 -16.29 11.76 -12.20
C TYR A 189 -16.03 10.81 -11.05
N ASP A 190 -16.57 9.60 -11.12
CA ASP A 190 -16.41 8.62 -10.05
C ASP A 190 -15.64 7.36 -10.49
N ILE A 191 -14.91 6.79 -9.53
CA ILE A 191 -14.38 5.43 -9.59
C ILE A 191 -14.88 4.72 -8.35
N ASN A 192 -15.81 3.76 -8.53
CA ASN A 192 -16.33 2.90 -7.48
C ASN A 192 -16.07 1.43 -7.82
N GLU A 193 -14.94 0.90 -7.34
CA GLU A 193 -14.47 -0.43 -7.71
C GLU A 193 -14.17 -1.32 -6.50
N TYR A 194 -14.57 -2.60 -6.63
CA TYR A 194 -14.18 -3.68 -5.75
C TYR A 194 -13.23 -4.61 -6.50
N ARG A 195 -11.98 -4.72 -6.06
CA ARG A 195 -10.97 -5.54 -6.74
C ARG A 195 -10.07 -6.26 -5.75
N SER A 196 -9.66 -7.48 -6.10
CA SER A 196 -8.60 -8.20 -5.38
C SER A 196 -7.26 -7.88 -6.03
N LEU A 197 -6.36 -7.25 -5.28
CA LEU A 197 -5.04 -6.87 -5.78
C LEU A 197 -3.99 -7.95 -5.53
N LYS A 198 -3.13 -8.13 -6.52
CA LYS A 198 -1.93 -8.95 -6.43
C LYS A 198 -0.85 -8.18 -5.66
N PHE A 199 -0.18 -8.91 -4.78
CA PHE A 199 0.91 -8.37 -3.97
C PHE A 199 2.11 -7.98 -4.83
N ASN A 200 2.77 -6.89 -4.45
CA ASN A 200 3.95 -6.32 -5.09
C ASN A 200 3.76 -5.99 -6.59
N GLN A 201 2.54 -5.66 -6.99
CA GLN A 201 2.22 -5.22 -8.35
C GLN A 201 1.50 -3.87 -8.31
N ILE A 202 1.71 -3.07 -9.35
CA ILE A 202 1.00 -1.81 -9.56
C ILE A 202 -0.31 -2.13 -10.27
N HIS A 203 -1.40 -1.58 -9.74
CA HIS A 203 -2.73 -1.72 -10.28
C HIS A 203 -3.24 -0.35 -10.70
N TYR A 204 -3.81 -0.30 -11.90
CA TYR A 204 -4.42 0.89 -12.46
C TYR A 204 -5.95 0.82 -12.36
N PHE A 205 -6.55 1.93 -11.98
CA PHE A 205 -7.99 2.18 -11.99
C PHE A 205 -8.23 3.40 -12.88
N ASP A 206 -9.07 3.23 -13.88
CA ASP A 206 -9.20 4.17 -14.99
C ASP A 206 -10.57 4.84 -14.97
N ASN A 207 -10.58 6.14 -15.23
CA ASN A 207 -11.78 6.92 -15.54
C ASN A 207 -11.39 7.97 -16.60
N PRO A 208 -12.31 8.38 -17.50
CA PRO A 208 -12.01 9.36 -18.53
C PRO A 208 -11.32 10.65 -18.06
N ALA A 209 -11.65 11.14 -16.86
CA ALA A 209 -11.11 12.38 -16.31
C ALA A 209 -9.96 12.21 -15.31
N PHE A 210 -9.82 11.05 -14.66
CA PHE A 210 -8.78 10.83 -13.66
C PHE A 210 -8.44 9.35 -13.51
N GLY A 211 -7.25 9.04 -12.99
CA GLY A 211 -6.79 7.67 -12.77
C GLY A 211 -6.15 7.49 -11.39
N LEU A 212 -6.10 6.24 -10.94
CA LEU A 212 -5.41 5.84 -9.72
C LEU A 212 -4.38 4.76 -10.03
N LEU A 213 -3.18 4.91 -9.48
CA LEU A 213 -2.16 3.88 -9.42
C LEU A 213 -1.97 3.47 -7.96
N MET A 214 -2.15 2.18 -7.68
CA MET A 214 -1.99 1.64 -6.33
C MET A 214 -1.08 0.42 -6.32
N ARG A 215 -0.21 0.34 -5.31
CA ARG A 215 0.61 -0.85 -5.03
C ARG A 215 0.51 -1.22 -3.57
N ILE A 216 0.48 -2.53 -3.32
CA ILE A 216 0.56 -3.10 -1.97
C ILE A 216 1.79 -3.99 -1.89
N SER A 217 2.70 -3.69 -0.97
CA SER A 217 3.99 -4.39 -0.80
C SER A 217 4.26 -4.70 0.68
N LYS A 218 5.37 -5.41 0.96
CA LYS A 218 5.73 -5.80 2.34
C LYS A 218 6.13 -4.55 3.12
N ALA A 219 5.74 -4.48 4.39
CA ALA A 219 6.26 -3.50 5.33
C ALA A 219 6.72 -4.20 6.61
N ASP A 220 7.70 -3.62 7.27
CA ASP A 220 8.04 -4.03 8.63
C ASP A 220 7.13 -3.31 9.63
N PRO A 221 6.82 -3.95 10.77
CA PRO A 221 6.07 -3.30 11.84
C PRO A 221 6.76 -2.00 12.28
N PRO A 222 6.01 -1.04 12.85
CA PRO A 222 6.62 0.07 13.57
C PRO A 222 7.60 -0.46 14.60
N ALA A 223 8.77 0.18 14.70
CA ALA A 223 9.71 -0.09 15.78
C ALA A 223 8.94 0.10 17.09
N GLU A 224 8.89 -0.93 17.93
CA GLU A 224 8.32 -0.80 19.26
C GLU A 224 9.14 0.26 20.01
N ASN A 225 8.48 1.31 20.48
CA ASN A 225 9.10 2.23 21.43
C ASN A 225 9.32 1.45 22.72
N ILE A 226 10.49 0.79 22.85
CA ILE A 226 10.92 0.13 24.07
C ILE A 226 11.28 1.24 25.06
N SER A 227 10.28 1.86 25.67
CA SER A 227 10.47 2.62 26.91
C SER A 227 10.95 1.61 27.94
N THR A 228 12.27 1.57 28.13
CA THR A 228 12.94 0.80 29.15
C THR A 228 12.53 1.35 30.52
N THR A 229 11.44 0.81 31.08
CA THR A 229 11.19 0.85 32.52
C THR A 229 12.20 -0.08 33.19
N ASN A 230 13.45 0.35 33.26
CA ASN A 230 14.47 -0.18 34.16
C ASN A 230 14.94 0.98 35.04
N SER A 231 14.10 1.35 36.01
CA SER A 231 14.57 2.08 37.19
C SER A 231 14.63 1.08 38.35
N PRO A 232 15.80 0.80 38.93
CA PRO A 232 15.88 0.05 40.18
C PRO A 232 15.20 0.88 41.27
N ILE A 233 14.28 0.26 42.00
CA ILE A 233 13.69 0.81 43.22
C ILE A 233 14.83 1.05 44.21
N GLN A 234 15.21 2.31 44.43
CA GLN A 234 15.95 2.71 45.62
C GLN A 234 14.93 2.87 46.76
N GLN A 235 14.97 1.95 47.72
CA GLN A 235 14.31 2.10 49.02
C GLN A 235 14.93 3.31 49.75
N PRO A 236 14.12 4.23 50.32
CA PRO A 236 14.65 5.19 51.27
C PRO A 236 14.92 4.50 52.61
N GLU A 237 16.17 4.61 53.05
CA GLU A 237 16.67 4.22 54.36
C GLU A 237 16.10 5.21 55.41
N ASN A 238 15.07 4.79 56.16
CA ASN A 238 14.55 5.59 57.27
C ASN A 238 15.51 5.52 58.45
N THR A 239 16.31 6.57 58.65
CA THR A 239 16.95 6.89 59.93
C THR A 239 15.99 7.74 60.75
N LEU A 240 15.42 7.16 61.82
CA LEU A 240 14.72 7.92 62.86
C LEU A 240 15.61 7.97 64.10
N ASN A 241 16.18 9.13 64.35
CA ASN A 241 16.77 9.50 65.64
C ASN A 241 15.66 9.75 66.66
N SER A 242 15.70 9.06 67.79
CA SER A 242 15.38 9.56 69.15
C SER A 242 15.87 8.55 70.18
#